data_AF-A0A522VSN7-F1
#
_entry.id   AF-A0A522VSN7-F1
#
_cell.length_a   1.000
_cell.length_b   1.000
_cell.length_c   1.000
_cell.angle_alpha   90.00
_cell.angle_beta   90.00
_cell.angle_gamma   90.00
#
_symmetry.space_group_name_H-M   'P 1'
#
loop_
_entity.id
_entity.type
_entity.pdbx_description
1 polymer ?
#
loop_
_entity_poly.entity_id
_entity_poly.type
_entity_poly.pdbx_seq_one_letter_code
_entity_poly.pdbx_strand_id
1 'polypeptide(L)'
;MTDTTDDRITFHPSETGKLETPYGSSGLKYLPDIGAFARTAKWSEERKRFEMQTDGEGVQRVATMTDEALNGLHSALHSIGVLLANVDHEELSSGDMAQIGWTITGLAELAISTAEAAVLVRQTP
;
A
#
# COMPACT_ATOMS: atom_id res chain seq x y z
N MET A 1 -20.30 33.25 -17.92
CA MET A 1 -21.41 32.70 -17.11
C MET A 1 -21.19 31.21 -17.05
N THR A 2 -20.95 30.71 -15.84
CA THR A 2 -20.69 29.31 -15.43
C THR A 2 -19.56 28.56 -16.14
N ASP A 3 -18.37 28.83 -15.63
CA ASP A 3 -17.29 27.87 -15.37
C ASP A 3 -17.88 26.66 -14.62
N THR A 4 -17.85 25.48 -15.24
CA THR A 4 -18.08 24.20 -14.58
C THR A 4 -16.78 23.43 -14.68
N THR A 5 -15.95 23.57 -13.67
CA THR A 5 -14.87 22.62 -13.37
C THR A 5 -15.51 21.24 -13.25
N ASP A 6 -15.29 20.43 -14.29
CA ASP A 6 -15.67 19.04 -14.34
C ASP A 6 -14.77 18.28 -13.34
N ASP A 7 -15.27 18.08 -12.13
CA ASP A 7 -14.58 17.34 -11.05
C ASP A 7 -14.49 15.83 -11.33
N ARG A 8 -14.58 15.42 -12.59
CA ARG A 8 -14.48 14.03 -13.02
C ARG A 8 -13.04 13.69 -13.35
N ILE A 9 -12.51 12.69 -12.66
CA ILE A 9 -11.30 11.99 -13.08
C ILE A 9 -11.61 11.34 -14.43
N THR A 10 -11.09 11.93 -15.51
CA THR A 10 -11.30 11.45 -16.87
C THR A 10 -10.15 10.52 -17.25
N PHE A 11 -10.43 9.23 -17.39
CA PHE A 11 -9.47 8.26 -17.91
C PHE A 11 -9.45 8.33 -19.44
N HIS A 12 -8.32 8.70 -20.02
CA HIS A 12 -8.15 8.70 -21.47
C HIS A 12 -7.82 7.28 -21.96
N PRO A 13 -8.63 6.68 -22.86
CA PRO A 13 -8.32 5.38 -23.43
C PRO A 13 -7.11 5.48 -24.37
N SER A 14 -6.22 4.47 -24.35
CA SER A 14 -5.18 4.35 -25.38
C SER A 14 -5.82 4.08 -26.75
N GLU A 15 -5.15 4.45 -27.83
CA GLU A 15 -5.62 4.23 -29.22
C GLU A 15 -5.94 2.75 -29.55
N THR A 16 -5.47 1.81 -28.72
CA THR A 16 -5.72 0.36 -28.87
C THR A 16 -6.88 -0.18 -28.04
N GLY A 17 -7.59 0.67 -27.30
CA GLY A 17 -8.72 0.26 -26.44
C GLY A 17 -8.30 -0.56 -25.20
N LYS A 18 -7.00 -0.66 -24.93
CA LYS A 18 -6.46 -1.22 -23.70
C LYS A 18 -6.23 -0.08 -22.70
N LEU A 19 -6.65 -0.26 -21.45
CA LEU A 19 -6.10 0.48 -20.33
C LEU A 19 -4.58 0.35 -20.45
N GLU A 20 -3.87 1.46 -20.58
CA GLU A 20 -2.43 1.43 -20.40
C GLU A 20 -2.22 0.83 -19.02
N THR A 21 -1.53 -0.32 -18.96
CA THR A 21 -1.11 -0.93 -17.71
C THR A 21 -0.56 0.20 -16.84
N PRO A 22 -1.08 0.42 -15.62
CA PRO A 22 -0.61 1.55 -14.84
C PRO A 22 0.90 1.39 -14.67
N TYR A 23 1.67 2.26 -15.31
CA TYR A 23 3.06 2.52 -14.97
C TYR A 23 3.06 3.26 -13.64
N GLY A 24 2.73 2.53 -12.58
CA GLY A 24 2.90 2.96 -11.21
C GLY A 24 3.97 2.08 -10.61
N SER A 25 5.06 2.67 -10.10
CA SER A 25 5.89 1.96 -9.14
C SER A 25 5.04 1.74 -7.89
N SER A 26 4.26 0.66 -7.85
CA SER A 26 3.44 0.40 -6.69
C SER A 26 4.40 0.04 -5.57
N GLY A 27 4.43 0.83 -4.49
CA GLY A 27 5.14 0.45 -3.28
C GLY A 27 4.72 -0.94 -2.78
N LEU A 28 3.55 -1.41 -3.21
CA LEU A 28 3.04 -2.77 -2.99
C LEU A 28 3.99 -3.87 -3.49
N LYS A 29 4.82 -3.61 -4.52
CA LYS A 29 5.78 -4.60 -5.03
C LYS A 29 6.82 -5.01 -3.99
N TYR A 30 7.07 -4.19 -2.97
CA TYR A 30 8.03 -4.48 -1.92
C TYR A 30 7.45 -5.27 -0.76
N LEU A 31 6.13 -5.49 -0.70
CA LEU A 31 5.49 -6.20 0.42
C LEU A 31 6.11 -7.59 0.68
N PRO A 32 6.44 -8.41 -0.34
CA PRO A 32 7.11 -9.68 -0.11
C PRO A 32 8.50 -9.51 0.54
N ASP A 33 9.29 -8.55 0.07
CA ASP A 33 10.65 -8.29 0.55
C ASP A 33 10.64 -7.75 1.99
N ILE A 34 9.71 -6.84 2.29
CA ILE A 34 9.49 -6.31 3.64
C ILE A 34 9.09 -7.42 4.60
N GLY A 35 8.16 -8.29 4.17
CA GLY A 35 7.71 -9.43 4.97
C GLY A 35 8.82 -10.45 5.23
N ALA A 36 9.65 -10.72 4.21
CA ALA A 36 10.82 -11.58 4.35
C ALA A 36 11.82 -11.00 5.34
N PHE A 37 12.15 -9.71 5.20
CA PHE A 37 13.03 -9.00 6.13
C PHE A 37 12.54 -9.11 7.57
N ALA A 38 11.28 -8.74 7.84
CA ALA A 38 10.70 -8.77 9.17
C ALA A 38 10.74 -10.16 9.81
N ARG A 39 10.50 -11.22 9.03
CA ARG A 39 10.54 -12.62 9.50
C ARG A 39 11.95 -13.14 9.77
N THR A 40 12.98 -12.56 9.16
CA THR A 40 14.37 -12.96 9.39
C THR A 40 15.04 -12.27 10.57
N ALA A 41 14.41 -11.22 11.11
CA ALA A 41 14.90 -10.51 12.28
C ALA A 41 14.90 -11.41 13.52
N LYS A 42 15.98 -11.37 14.30
CA LYS A 42 16.13 -12.15 15.53
C LYS A 42 16.43 -11.26 16.71
N TRP A 43 15.74 -11.45 17.82
CA TRP A 43 16.08 -10.76 19.05
C TRP A 43 17.42 -11.26 19.60
N SER A 44 18.33 -10.34 19.90
CA SER A 44 19.62 -10.60 20.53
C SER A 44 19.55 -10.22 22.01
N GLU A 45 19.58 -11.23 22.88
CA GLU A 45 19.56 -11.02 24.34
C GLU A 45 20.80 -10.28 24.84
N GLU A 46 21.96 -10.51 24.22
CA GLU A 46 23.22 -9.86 24.56
C GLU A 46 23.18 -8.36 24.22
N ARG A 47 22.67 -8.01 23.04
CA ARG A 47 22.65 -6.63 22.54
C ARG A 47 21.35 -5.88 22.83
N LYS A 48 20.36 -6.55 23.43
CA LYS A 48 19.01 -6.05 23.73
C LYS A 48 18.37 -5.32 22.53
N ARG A 49 18.54 -5.89 21.34
CA ARG A 49 18.03 -5.35 20.07
C ARG A 49 17.75 -6.46 19.07
N PHE A 50 16.99 -6.15 18.01
CA PHE A 50 16.87 -7.05 16.86
C PHE A 50 18.13 -7.02 16.00
N GLU A 51 18.59 -8.20 15.59
CA GLU A 51 19.65 -8.42 14.62
C GLU A 51 19.04 -8.81 13.28
N MET A 52 19.53 -8.14 12.23
CA MET A 52 19.07 -8.30 10.86
C MET A 52 20.13 -9.04 10.05
N GLN A 53 19.69 -9.82 9.06
CA GLN A 53 20.60 -10.50 8.11
C GLN A 53 21.04 -9.57 6.97
N THR A 54 21.25 -8.29 7.26
CA THR A 54 21.67 -7.29 6.29
C THR A 54 22.48 -6.19 6.98
N ASP A 55 23.19 -5.40 6.19
CA ASP A 55 24.00 -4.27 6.67
C ASP A 55 23.16 -2.99 6.79
N GLY A 56 23.78 -1.88 7.23
CA GLY A 56 23.06 -0.62 7.39
C GLY A 56 22.46 -0.08 6.09
N GLU A 57 23.09 -0.32 4.94
CA GLU A 57 22.54 0.06 3.63
C GLU A 57 21.27 -0.75 3.32
N GLY A 58 21.29 -2.07 3.59
CA GLY A 58 20.12 -2.92 3.48
C GLY A 58 18.97 -2.48 4.39
N VAL A 59 19.27 -2.11 5.64
CA VAL A 59 18.26 -1.57 6.59
C VAL A 59 17.65 -0.28 6.04
N GLN A 60 18.46 0.66 5.54
CA GLN A 60 17.97 1.91 4.97
C GLN A 60 17.13 1.69 3.70
N ARG A 61 17.49 0.71 2.89
CA ARG A 61 16.72 0.31 1.71
C ARG A 61 15.36 -0.24 2.12
N VAL A 62 15.28 -1.10 3.13
CA VAL A 62 14.01 -1.61 3.65
C VAL A 62 13.18 -0.48 4.26
N ALA A 63 13.78 0.49 4.95
CA ALA A 63 13.07 1.69 5.44
C ALA A 63 12.36 2.43 4.29
N THR A 64 13.09 2.68 3.20
CA THR A 64 12.55 3.34 2.01
C THR A 64 11.44 2.51 1.36
N MET A 65 11.62 1.20 1.24
CA MET A 65 10.60 0.29 0.75
C MET A 65 9.34 0.31 1.61
N THR A 66 9.47 0.34 2.95
CA THR A 66 8.32 0.40 3.85
C THR A 66 7.54 1.71 3.69
N ASP A 67 8.22 2.84 3.53
CA ASP A 67 7.56 4.13 3.31
C ASP A 67 6.84 4.16 1.95
N GLU A 68 7.47 3.68 0.88
CA GLU A 68 6.85 3.56 -0.44
C GLU A 68 5.63 2.63 -0.40
N ALA A 69 5.72 1.48 0.30
CA ALA A 69 4.63 0.53 0.45
C ALA A 69 3.44 1.11 1.23
N LEU A 70 3.70 1.79 2.35
CA LEU A 70 2.65 2.45 3.15
C LEU A 70 1.94 3.55 2.36
N ASN A 71 2.69 4.37 1.62
CA ASN A 71 2.10 5.38 0.74
C ASN A 71 1.22 4.75 -0.34
N GLY A 72 1.65 3.63 -0.93
CA GLY A 72 0.85 2.86 -1.89
C GLY A 72 -0.45 2.32 -1.29
N LEU A 73 -0.37 1.73 -0.09
CA LEU A 73 -1.54 1.20 0.63
C LEU A 73 -2.52 2.30 1.04
N HIS A 74 -2.03 3.41 1.57
CA HIS A 74 -2.87 4.57 1.89
C HIS A 74 -3.53 5.16 0.65
N SER A 75 -2.80 5.28 -0.46
CA SER A 75 -3.37 5.78 -1.73
C SER A 75 -4.47 4.85 -2.26
N ALA A 76 -4.29 3.53 -2.15
CA ALA A 76 -5.30 2.56 -2.54
C ALA A 76 -6.56 2.67 -1.65
N LEU A 77 -6.39 2.70 -0.32
CA LEU A 77 -7.50 2.86 0.62
C LEU A 77 -8.24 4.19 0.41
N HIS A 78 -7.50 5.29 0.21
CA HIS A 78 -8.08 6.59 -0.09
C HIS A 78 -8.88 6.56 -1.40
N SER A 79 -8.33 5.97 -2.46
CA SER A 79 -9.02 5.86 -3.76
C SER A 79 -10.31 5.05 -3.65
N ILE A 80 -10.29 3.92 -2.94
CA ILE A 80 -11.50 3.14 -2.66
C ILE A 80 -12.51 3.98 -1.86
N GLY A 81 -12.06 4.73 -0.85
CA GLY A 81 -12.92 5.61 -0.06
C GLY A 81 -13.58 6.70 -0.90
N VAL A 82 -12.83 7.35 -1.81
CA VAL A 82 -13.36 8.35 -2.75
C VAL A 82 -14.38 7.71 -3.71
N LEU A 83 -14.08 6.54 -4.26
CA LEU A 83 -15.01 5.83 -5.14
C LEU A 83 -16.32 5.47 -4.40
N LEU A 84 -16.22 4.92 -3.20
CA LEU A 84 -17.38 4.58 -2.37
C LEU A 84 -18.20 5.81 -1.95
N ALA A 85 -17.56 6.97 -1.77
CA ALA A 85 -18.27 8.20 -1.44
C ALA A 85 -19.08 8.78 -2.62
N ASN A 86 -18.75 8.40 -3.85
CA ASN A 86 -19.35 8.94 -5.07
C ASN A 86 -20.17 7.91 -5.87
N VAL A 87 -20.14 6.63 -5.49
CA VAL A 87 -20.94 5.58 -6.13
C VAL A 87 -22.37 5.62 -5.63
N ASP A 88 -23.34 5.42 -6.53
CA ASP A 88 -24.71 5.21 -6.11
C ASP A 88 -24.86 3.82 -5.49
N HIS A 89 -25.38 3.76 -4.26
CA HIS A 89 -25.60 2.52 -3.54
C HIS A 89 -26.52 1.52 -4.26
N GLU A 90 -27.41 1.98 -5.15
CA GLU A 90 -28.27 1.12 -5.95
C GLU A 90 -27.51 0.42 -7.09
N GLU A 91 -26.35 0.94 -7.51
CA GLU A 91 -25.50 0.36 -8.55
C GLU A 91 -24.61 -0.78 -8.02
N LEU A 92 -24.44 -0.89 -6.70
CA LEU A 92 -23.62 -1.93 -6.08
C LEU A 92 -24.47 -3.11 -5.63
N SER A 93 -24.15 -4.31 -6.15
CA SER A 93 -24.76 -5.51 -5.61
C SER A 93 -24.25 -5.79 -4.19
N SER A 94 -25.02 -6.56 -3.41
CA SER A 94 -24.57 -6.99 -2.08
C SER A 94 -23.26 -7.81 -2.13
N GLY A 95 -22.99 -8.48 -3.27
CA GLY A 95 -21.74 -9.19 -3.50
C GLY A 95 -20.56 -8.24 -3.69
N ASP A 96 -20.74 -7.14 -4.42
CA ASP A 96 -19.71 -6.12 -4.65
C ASP A 96 -19.33 -5.44 -3.34
N MET A 97 -20.33 -5.07 -2.53
CA MET A 97 -20.10 -4.48 -1.21
C MET A 97 -19.29 -5.41 -0.29
N ALA A 98 -19.57 -6.71 -0.31
CA ALA A 98 -18.79 -7.68 0.47
C ALA A 98 -17.35 -7.79 -0.03
N GLN A 99 -17.12 -7.81 -1.35
CA GLN A 99 -15.79 -7.85 -1.93
C GLN A 99 -14.98 -6.58 -1.63
N ILE A 100 -15.62 -5.40 -1.69
CA ILE A 100 -15.00 -4.14 -1.31
C ILE A 100 -14.63 -4.14 0.17
N GLY A 101 -15.53 -4.60 1.05
CA GLY A 101 -15.24 -4.74 2.48
C GLY A 101 -14.03 -5.63 2.76
N TRP A 102 -13.94 -6.79 2.10
CA TRP A 102 -12.78 -7.67 2.21
C TRP A 102 -11.50 -7.04 1.65
N THR A 103 -11.61 -6.29 0.55
CA THR A 103 -10.47 -5.58 -0.05
C THR A 103 -9.93 -4.51 0.90
N ILE A 104 -10.81 -3.68 1.49
CA ILE A 104 -10.42 -2.68 2.49
C ILE A 104 -9.74 -3.34 3.68
N THR A 105 -10.32 -4.43 4.18
CA THR A 105 -9.76 -5.19 5.31
C THR A 105 -8.37 -5.72 4.99
N GLY A 106 -8.20 -6.36 3.82
CA GLY A 106 -6.90 -6.89 3.39
C GLY A 106 -5.83 -5.80 3.23
N LEU A 107 -6.19 -4.65 2.66
CA LEU A 107 -5.28 -3.52 2.53
C LEU A 107 -4.90 -2.91 3.89
N ALA A 108 -5.85 -2.84 4.83
CA ALA A 108 -5.58 -2.35 6.18
C ALA A 108 -4.64 -3.28 6.96
N GLU A 109 -4.85 -4.60 6.89
CA GLU A 109 -3.97 -5.61 7.52
C GLU A 109 -2.54 -5.55 6.93
N LEU A 110 -2.43 -5.36 5.61
CA LEU A 110 -1.13 -5.16 4.97
C LEU A 110 -0.45 -3.87 5.44
N ALA A 111 -1.21 -2.79 5.65
CA ALA A 111 -0.67 -1.52 6.14
C ALA A 111 -0.15 -1.65 7.57
N ILE A 112 -0.91 -2.31 8.45
CA ILE A 112 -0.49 -2.59 9.82
C ILE A 112 0.79 -3.43 9.83
N SER A 113 0.81 -4.54 9.10
CA SER A 113 1.98 -5.43 9.01
C SER A 113 3.23 -4.70 8.48
N THR A 114 3.04 -3.83 7.48
CA THR A 114 4.13 -3.01 6.91
C THR A 114 4.63 -1.97 7.91
N ALA A 115 3.73 -1.35 8.67
CA ALA A 115 4.08 -0.37 9.70
C ALA A 115 4.86 -1.02 10.85
N GLU A 116 4.51 -2.24 11.26
CA GLU A 116 5.26 -3.02 12.24
C GLU A 116 6.67 -3.32 11.76
N ALA A 117 6.83 -3.72 10.49
CA ALA A 117 8.14 -3.90 9.88
C ALA A 117 8.95 -2.59 9.86
N ALA A 118 8.31 -1.44 9.61
CA ALA A 118 8.97 -0.14 9.67
C ALA A 118 9.44 0.23 11.09
N VAL A 119 8.68 -0.14 12.13
CA VAL A 119 9.11 0.03 13.53
C VAL A 119 10.34 -0.82 13.82
N LEU A 120 10.36 -2.07 13.36
CA LEU A 120 11.48 -2.99 13.50
C LEU A 120 12.76 -2.43 12.85
N VAL A 121 12.65 -1.86 11.65
CA VAL A 121 13.75 -1.17 10.97
C VAL A 121 14.30 -0.01 11.80
N ARG A 122 13.41 0.85 12.34
CA ARG A 122 13.79 2.01 13.17
C ARG A 122 14.45 1.66 14.51
N GLN A 123 14.25 0.44 15.00
CA GLN A 123 14.91 -0.06 16.21
C GLN A 123 16.31 -0.63 15.93
N THR A 124 16.72 -0.68 14.66
CA THR A 124 18.05 -1.10 14.23
C THR A 124 18.97 0.13 14.18
N PRO A 125 20.13 0.10 14.85
CA PRO A 125 21.03 1.26 14.99
C PRO A 125 21.80 1.62 13.72
#